data_AF-A0A1I8AYZ6-F1
#
_entry.id   AF-A0A1I8AYZ6-F1
#
_cell.length_a   1.000
_cell.length_b   1.000
_cell.length_c   1.000
_cell.angle_alpha   90.00
_cell.angle_beta   90.00
_cell.angle_gamma   90.00
#
_symmetry.space_group_name_H-M   'P 1'
#
loop_
_entity.id
_entity.type
_entity.pdbx_description
1 polymer ?
#
loop_
_entity_poly.entity_id
_entity_poly.type
_entity_poly.pdbx_seq_one_letter_code
_entity_poly.pdbx_strand_id
1 'polypeptide(L)'
;MFIISRTFYPFYHSLTLYWILFLFLIIPNNLTFAIFADYTTVPKGTNPTLYDAQDFVVQLDDQSFNDTVFCFDSNKITSNNLFLDENTNNSLNDNSTIKSDNNFISGEIQEFNGRCTSIVVEFYSDWCGHCRAYSRLYKALAKDLLAWQGVLKLAAYFPRNSNENNLNSSVTVGQILRSYQSLAQMRDRDVEKYNNLWKGIDAHISTLIVLFESNTDSLVGAQLLLDLSGYSDKVVARRCVNNALANALQIKDFPTFAVFKRGERSPSYIAELRRLLLNEFEQLLRNDSKETSKRSMSKFSSRRRFSSGSENYENFCNNFPQICKRAYFVSELDLLKSARIALFNDVQMIGGENITGQNLRALYEFVDILANYFPHRTIHTRETFNNSQNSRENNDGINEKENVENDQNNPFPISEEWEHCKGSSPVLRGYTCGLWTLFHVLTVNGYRNGQKDSSFEPIRLLLSIRDWVLSFFACDHCRVHFRRMTTKIARIESSIIREEDVFLYLWKAHNLVNSRLHGKETEDPRFPKYQFPPKFLCQDCRKRGEIDEEFDEDKIKNFLLSYYSDIRPIGRKTVEDEVEEVEEKRVEE
;
A
#
# COMPACT_ATOMS: atom_id res chain seq x y z
N MET A 1 73.66 37.37 -49.69
CA MET A 1 72.33 37.00 -50.22
C MET A 1 71.51 36.49 -49.03
N PHE A 2 70.39 37.17 -48.78
CA PHE A 2 69.38 37.11 -47.69
C PHE A 2 69.42 36.03 -46.58
N ILE A 3 69.07 36.45 -45.34
CA ILE A 3 67.84 36.07 -44.61
C ILE A 3 67.72 36.91 -43.30
N ILE A 4 66.49 37.34 -42.97
CA ILE A 4 66.09 38.13 -41.79
C ILE A 4 65.20 37.27 -40.86
N SER A 5 65.21 37.62 -39.56
CA SER A 5 64.12 37.44 -38.56
C SER A 5 64.03 36.07 -37.87
N ARG A 6 63.68 35.92 -36.59
CA ARG A 6 62.76 36.68 -35.71
C ARG A 6 63.01 36.29 -34.24
N THR A 7 62.74 37.20 -33.30
CA THR A 7 62.58 36.94 -31.86
C THR A 7 61.09 36.90 -31.48
N PHE A 8 60.72 36.09 -30.47
CA PHE A 8 59.81 36.36 -29.32
C PHE A 8 59.16 35.07 -28.72
N TYR A 9 59.28 34.93 -27.39
CA TYR A 9 58.53 34.09 -26.42
C TYR A 9 57.57 35.02 -25.61
N PRO A 10 56.74 34.60 -24.62
CA PRO A 10 56.01 33.34 -24.35
C PRO A 10 54.50 33.60 -24.04
N PHE A 11 53.54 32.81 -24.54
CA PHE A 11 52.12 32.89 -24.11
C PHE A 11 51.38 31.57 -24.39
N TYR A 12 51.71 30.48 -23.69
CA TYR A 12 51.06 29.17 -23.96
C TYR A 12 50.70 28.32 -22.73
N HIS A 13 50.87 28.79 -21.49
CA HIS A 13 50.58 27.98 -20.30
C HIS A 13 49.24 28.26 -19.59
N SER A 14 48.47 29.31 -19.96
CA SER A 14 47.19 29.63 -19.28
C SER A 14 45.94 29.09 -19.98
N LEU A 15 45.98 28.85 -21.30
CA LEU A 15 44.80 28.37 -22.03
C LEU A 15 44.52 26.88 -21.78
N THR A 16 45.52 26.04 -21.58
CA THR A 16 45.31 24.60 -21.39
C THR A 16 44.63 24.28 -20.06
N LEU A 17 44.90 25.04 -18.99
CA LEU A 17 44.19 24.87 -17.70
C LEU A 17 42.72 25.31 -17.78
N TYR A 18 42.43 26.39 -18.50
CA TYR A 18 41.06 26.88 -18.67
C TYR A 18 40.21 25.92 -19.50
N TRP A 19 40.77 25.31 -20.54
CA TRP A 19 40.07 24.28 -21.33
C TRP A 19 39.80 23.00 -20.53
N ILE A 20 40.70 22.59 -19.63
CA ILE A 20 40.49 21.44 -18.75
C ILE A 20 39.40 21.75 -17.71
N LEU A 21 39.41 22.94 -17.09
CA LEU A 21 38.36 23.36 -16.15
C LEU A 21 36.99 23.54 -16.83
N PHE A 22 36.96 24.01 -18.08
CA PHE A 22 35.72 24.15 -18.86
C PHE A 22 35.18 22.79 -19.33
N LEU A 23 36.05 21.82 -19.64
CA LEU A 23 35.66 20.44 -19.91
C LEU A 23 35.05 19.74 -18.67
N PHE A 24 35.52 20.05 -17.46
CA PHE A 24 34.88 19.57 -16.22
C PHE A 24 33.53 20.24 -15.92
N LEU A 25 33.25 21.43 -16.48
CA LEU A 25 31.97 22.15 -16.32
C LEU A 25 30.91 21.79 -17.38
N ILE A 26 31.29 21.11 -18.48
CA ILE A 26 30.36 20.73 -19.57
C ILE A 26 30.05 19.22 -19.60
N ILE A 27 30.61 18.43 -18.69
CA ILE A 27 30.06 17.09 -18.45
C ILE A 27 28.83 17.28 -17.56
N PRO A 28 27.60 17.04 -18.04
CA PRO A 28 26.49 16.87 -17.13
C PRO A 28 26.83 15.66 -16.26
N ASN A 29 27.20 15.90 -15.00
CA ASN A 29 27.23 14.86 -13.97
C ASN A 29 25.78 14.43 -13.69
N ASN A 30 25.14 13.79 -14.66
CA ASN A 30 24.00 12.92 -14.40
C ASN A 30 24.55 11.58 -13.91
N LEU A 31 25.26 11.61 -12.78
CA LEU A 31 25.45 10.42 -11.97
C LEU A 31 24.09 10.15 -11.31
N THR A 32 23.25 9.39 -11.99
CA THR A 32 22.05 8.81 -11.39
C THR A 32 22.51 7.71 -10.45
N PHE A 33 22.57 8.03 -9.16
CA PHE A 33 22.80 7.04 -8.13
C PHE A 33 21.54 6.18 -8.00
N ALA A 34 21.68 4.86 -8.17
CA ALA A 34 20.61 3.93 -7.86
C ALA A 34 20.29 3.98 -6.36
N ILE A 35 19.01 4.09 -6.01
CA ILE A 35 18.51 4.21 -4.64
C ILE A 35 17.93 2.86 -4.20
N PHE A 36 18.74 2.06 -3.52
CA PHE A 36 18.29 0.79 -2.94
C PHE A 36 17.74 1.00 -1.54
N ALA A 37 16.53 0.51 -1.28
CA ALA A 37 15.91 0.49 0.04
C ALA A 37 16.25 -0.80 0.80
N ASP A 38 16.38 -0.65 2.11
CA ASP A 38 16.52 -1.72 3.10
C ASP A 38 15.53 -1.54 4.27
N TYR A 39 15.62 -2.39 5.29
CA TYR A 39 14.71 -2.31 6.45
C TYR A 39 14.85 -1.01 7.27
N THR A 40 15.98 -0.30 7.14
CA THR A 40 16.22 0.95 7.86
C THR A 40 15.87 2.18 7.03
N THR A 41 15.56 1.98 5.75
CA THR A 41 15.21 3.06 4.83
C THR A 41 13.88 3.68 5.26
N VAL A 42 13.90 4.98 5.47
CA VAL A 42 12.71 5.79 5.73
C VAL A 42 12.26 6.37 4.40
N PRO A 43 11.10 5.97 3.87
CA PRO A 43 10.61 6.47 2.58
C PRO A 43 10.38 7.98 2.64
N LYS A 44 10.75 8.68 1.57
CA LYS A 44 10.59 10.14 1.46
C LYS A 44 9.14 10.46 1.15
N GLY A 45 8.43 11.14 2.04
CA GLY A 45 7.05 11.57 1.83
C GLY A 45 6.38 12.01 3.12
N THR A 46 5.19 12.61 3.01
CA THR A 46 4.41 13.12 4.15
C THR A 46 3.41 12.10 4.70
N ASN A 47 3.17 10.97 4.01
CA ASN A 47 2.19 9.99 4.44
C ASN A 47 2.81 8.99 5.44
N PRO A 48 2.08 8.65 6.52
CA PRO A 48 2.51 7.66 7.49
C PRO A 48 2.55 6.27 6.86
N THR A 49 3.61 5.52 7.12
CA THR A 49 3.72 4.14 6.67
C THR A 49 2.98 3.19 7.62
N LEU A 50 2.42 2.09 7.09
CA LEU A 50 1.85 1.03 7.94
C LEU A 50 2.93 0.18 8.62
N TYR A 51 4.20 0.36 8.25
CA TYR A 51 5.34 -0.48 8.58
C TYR A 51 6.47 0.34 9.17
N ASP A 52 7.26 -0.27 10.05
CA ASP A 52 8.49 0.29 10.56
C ASP A 52 9.68 -0.67 10.41
N ALA A 53 10.88 -0.22 10.78
CA ALA A 53 12.10 -1.01 10.63
C ALA A 53 12.10 -2.34 11.44
N GLN A 54 11.26 -2.46 12.47
CA GLN A 54 11.14 -3.65 13.32
C GLN A 54 10.21 -4.71 12.72
N ASP A 55 9.43 -4.32 11.70
CA ASP A 55 8.49 -5.21 11.03
C ASP A 55 9.15 -6.13 9.97
N PHE A 56 10.44 -5.91 9.66
CA PHE A 56 11.17 -6.64 8.61
C PHE A 56 10.49 -6.56 7.22
N VAL A 57 9.81 -5.44 6.96
CA VAL A 57 9.24 -5.09 5.66
C VAL A 57 10.02 -3.90 5.10
N VAL A 58 10.60 -4.06 3.91
CA VAL A 58 11.31 -2.96 3.23
C VAL A 58 10.28 -1.91 2.80
N GLN A 59 10.47 -0.67 3.24
CA GLN A 59 9.56 0.42 2.91
C GLN A 59 10.04 1.10 1.63
N LEU A 60 9.20 1.10 0.60
CA LEU A 60 9.53 1.65 -0.71
C LEU A 60 8.84 3.01 -0.92
N ASP A 61 9.52 3.88 -1.65
CA ASP A 61 8.96 5.09 -2.24
C ASP A 61 9.22 5.14 -3.76
N ASP A 62 8.65 6.14 -4.43
CA ASP A 62 8.77 6.35 -5.88
C ASP A 62 10.24 6.45 -6.34
N GLN A 63 11.17 6.86 -5.47
CA GLN A 63 12.60 6.96 -5.80
C GLN A 63 13.31 5.62 -5.64
N SER A 64 12.92 4.81 -4.66
CA SER A 64 13.58 3.53 -4.37
C SER A 64 12.92 2.34 -5.05
N PHE A 65 11.67 2.46 -5.50
CA PHE A 65 10.85 1.34 -5.97
C PHE A 65 11.53 0.58 -7.12
N ASN A 66 11.84 1.27 -8.22
CA ASN A 66 12.37 0.62 -9.42
C ASN A 66 13.73 -0.02 -9.19
N ASP A 67 14.66 0.71 -8.55
CA ASP A 67 16.01 0.23 -8.29
C ASP A 67 16.00 -0.97 -7.33
N THR A 68 15.15 -0.94 -6.30
CA THR A 68 15.06 -2.02 -5.31
C THR A 68 14.34 -3.25 -5.86
N VAL A 69 13.22 -3.08 -6.56
CA VAL A 69 12.36 -4.18 -7.03
C VAL A 69 12.94 -4.86 -8.26
N PHE A 70 13.44 -4.09 -9.23
CA PHE A 70 13.95 -4.64 -10.48
C PHE A 70 15.48 -4.82 -10.50
N CYS A 71 16.18 -4.34 -9.48
CA CYS A 71 17.64 -4.41 -9.39
C CYS A 71 18.34 -3.78 -10.62
N PHE A 72 17.87 -2.60 -11.07
CA PHE A 72 18.44 -1.91 -12.23
C PHE A 72 19.85 -1.36 -11.95
N ASP A 73 20.74 -1.51 -12.92
CA ASP A 73 22.10 -0.94 -12.92
C ASP A 73 22.09 0.39 -13.70
N SER A 74 22.25 1.51 -13.00
CA SER A 74 22.37 2.83 -13.63
C SER A 74 23.66 3.00 -14.46
N ASN A 75 24.66 2.12 -14.32
CA ASN A 75 25.90 2.16 -15.12
C ASN A 75 25.82 1.40 -16.44
N LYS A 76 24.75 0.63 -16.72
CA LYS A 76 24.56 -0.07 -17.99
C LYS A 76 23.82 0.74 -19.07
N ILE A 77 23.41 1.97 -18.77
CA ILE A 77 22.83 2.90 -19.75
C ILE A 77 23.92 3.59 -20.60
N THR A 78 25.20 3.39 -20.31
CA THR A 78 26.29 3.87 -21.16
C THR A 78 26.87 2.76 -22.02
N SER A 79 26.71 2.93 -23.34
CA SER A 79 27.32 2.21 -24.47
C SER A 79 26.94 0.74 -24.71
N ASN A 80 26.22 0.55 -25.82
CA ASN A 80 26.10 -0.67 -26.62
C ASN A 80 25.22 -1.80 -26.07
N ASN A 81 23.90 -1.64 -26.22
CA ASN A 81 22.99 -2.73 -26.65
C ASN A 81 21.69 -2.16 -27.26
N LEU A 82 21.83 -1.11 -28.08
CA LEU A 82 20.93 -0.88 -29.21
C LEU A 82 21.39 -1.82 -30.33
N PHE A 83 20.95 -3.08 -30.30
CA PHE A 83 20.89 -3.84 -31.55
C PHE A 83 19.65 -3.36 -32.30
N LEU A 84 19.85 -2.26 -33.02
CA LEU A 84 19.08 -1.97 -34.22
C LEU A 84 19.47 -3.05 -35.23
N ASP A 85 18.58 -4.01 -35.47
CA ASP A 85 18.61 -4.76 -36.72
C ASP A 85 18.22 -3.78 -37.84
N GLU A 86 19.23 -3.09 -38.38
CA GLU A 86 19.14 -2.38 -39.65
C GLU A 86 18.96 -3.41 -40.76
N ASN A 87 17.74 -3.91 -40.97
CA ASN A 87 17.31 -4.49 -42.26
C ASN A 87 15.79 -4.77 -42.31
N THR A 88 14.97 -3.73 -42.17
CA THR A 88 13.71 -3.63 -42.93
C THR A 88 13.32 -2.15 -43.06
N ASN A 89 13.55 -1.58 -44.24
CA ASN A 89 12.89 -0.35 -44.67
C ASN A 89 11.37 -0.56 -44.66
N ASN A 90 10.64 0.10 -43.76
CA ASN A 90 9.28 0.58 -44.02
C ASN A 90 8.87 1.68 -43.03
N SER A 91 8.26 2.71 -43.61
CA SER A 91 7.82 4.02 -43.09
C SER A 91 7.65 4.21 -41.58
N LEU A 92 8.26 5.31 -41.12
CA LEU A 92 7.90 6.09 -39.93
C LEU A 92 6.37 6.22 -39.75
N ASN A 93 5.88 5.64 -38.66
CA ASN A 93 4.70 6.10 -37.94
C ASN A 93 5.02 5.92 -36.45
N ASP A 94 5.10 7.05 -35.74
CA ASP A 94 5.18 7.12 -34.28
C ASP A 94 4.01 6.36 -33.66
N ASN A 95 4.33 5.28 -32.95
CA ASN A 95 3.50 4.57 -31.98
C ASN A 95 4.34 3.47 -31.29
N SER A 96 5.41 3.85 -30.59
CA SER A 96 6.09 2.94 -29.66
C SER A 96 5.40 2.98 -28.29
N THR A 97 4.17 2.46 -28.27
CA THR A 97 3.63 1.78 -27.09
C THR A 97 4.71 0.83 -26.57
N ILE A 98 5.27 1.09 -25.39
CA ILE A 98 5.98 0.07 -24.63
C ILE A 98 4.92 -0.98 -24.31
N LYS A 99 4.81 -1.99 -25.18
CA LYS A 99 4.06 -3.20 -24.86
C LYS A 99 4.76 -3.80 -23.66
N SER A 100 4.05 -3.82 -22.54
CA SER A 100 4.35 -4.66 -21.40
C SER A 100 4.22 -6.12 -21.87
N ASP A 101 5.26 -6.61 -22.53
CA ASP A 101 5.34 -8.02 -22.85
C ASP A 101 5.50 -8.75 -21.51
N ASN A 102 4.49 -9.57 -21.20
CA ASN A 102 4.42 -10.52 -20.09
C ASN A 102 5.49 -11.63 -20.19
N ASN A 103 6.63 -11.35 -20.80
CA ASN A 103 7.75 -12.26 -20.91
C ASN A 103 8.66 -12.03 -19.72
N PHE A 104 8.47 -12.91 -18.75
CA PHE A 104 9.52 -13.45 -17.90
C PHE A 104 10.88 -13.32 -18.60
N ILE A 105 11.72 -12.38 -18.15
CA ILE A 105 13.14 -12.39 -18.52
C ILE A 105 13.73 -13.58 -17.77
N SER A 106 13.64 -14.77 -18.39
CA SER A 106 14.65 -15.81 -18.24
C SER A 106 15.92 -15.34 -18.94
N GLY A 107 16.47 -14.23 -18.47
CA GLY A 107 17.87 -13.88 -18.67
C GLY A 107 18.62 -14.49 -17.51
N GLU A 108 19.80 -15.05 -17.77
CA GLU A 108 20.70 -15.51 -16.71
C GLU A 108 20.73 -14.47 -15.59
N ILE A 109 20.40 -14.89 -14.36
CA ILE A 109 20.61 -14.07 -13.16
C ILE A 109 22.13 -13.95 -13.05
N GLN A 110 22.69 -12.92 -13.68
CA GLN A 110 24.10 -12.62 -13.57
C GLN A 110 24.28 -12.04 -12.17
N GLU A 111 24.91 -12.84 -11.32
CA GLU A 111 25.10 -12.62 -9.89
C GLU A 111 25.81 -11.27 -9.67
N PHE A 112 25.05 -10.23 -9.39
CA PHE A 112 25.59 -8.89 -9.15
C PHE A 112 25.97 -8.79 -7.66
N ASN A 113 27.21 -9.17 -7.32
CA ASN A 113 27.81 -8.99 -5.99
C ASN A 113 26.88 -9.34 -4.79
N GLY A 114 26.03 -10.36 -4.93
CA GLY A 114 25.09 -10.78 -3.88
C GLY A 114 24.02 -9.76 -3.46
N ARG A 115 23.65 -8.78 -4.31
CA ARG A 115 22.69 -7.70 -3.94
C ARG A 115 21.27 -7.85 -4.49
N CYS A 116 21.03 -8.65 -5.52
CA CYS A 116 19.69 -8.81 -6.08
C CYS A 116 18.96 -9.98 -5.38
N THR A 117 17.95 -9.66 -4.58
CA THR A 117 17.06 -10.64 -3.92
C THR A 117 15.67 -10.57 -4.55
N SER A 118 14.93 -11.69 -4.59
CA SER A 118 13.52 -11.63 -5.00
C SER A 118 12.73 -10.79 -3.99
N ILE A 119 11.76 -10.00 -4.46
CA ILE A 119 10.94 -9.16 -3.59
C ILE A 119 9.46 -9.43 -3.87
N VAL A 120 8.67 -9.61 -2.81
CA VAL A 120 7.21 -9.56 -2.87
C VAL A 120 6.78 -8.20 -2.33
N VAL A 121 6.11 -7.41 -3.17
CA VAL A 121 5.65 -6.08 -2.80
C VAL A 121 4.15 -6.10 -2.47
N GLU A 122 3.78 -5.59 -1.30
CA GLU A 122 2.41 -5.19 -1.01
C GLU A 122 2.19 -3.74 -1.46
N PHE A 123 1.27 -3.54 -2.40
CA PHE A 123 0.75 -2.22 -2.75
C PHE A 123 -0.42 -1.90 -1.81
N TYR A 124 -0.30 -0.84 -1.02
CA TYR A 124 -1.28 -0.53 0.02
C TYR A 124 -1.66 0.95 0.05
N SER A 125 -2.77 1.24 0.73
CA SER A 125 -3.12 2.60 1.15
C SER A 125 -3.23 2.67 2.67
N ASP A 126 -2.54 3.62 3.29
CA ASP A 126 -2.46 3.78 4.74
C ASP A 126 -3.83 4.06 5.39
N TRP A 127 -4.69 4.82 4.70
CA TRP A 127 -6.06 5.11 5.14
C TRP A 127 -7.04 3.94 4.93
N CYS A 128 -6.68 2.94 4.11
CA CYS A 128 -7.57 1.84 3.77
C CYS A 128 -7.73 0.89 4.97
N GLY A 129 -8.95 0.80 5.50
CA GLY A 129 -9.24 -0.09 6.64
C GLY A 129 -8.89 -1.57 6.37
N HIS A 130 -8.99 -2.04 5.13
CA HIS A 130 -8.57 -3.40 4.78
C HIS A 130 -7.04 -3.56 4.84
N CYS A 131 -6.28 -2.66 4.20
CA CYS A 131 -4.80 -2.66 4.24
C CYS A 131 -4.28 -2.59 5.68
N ARG A 132 -4.89 -1.75 6.51
CA ARG A 132 -4.54 -1.63 7.94
C ARG A 132 -4.80 -2.90 8.75
N ALA A 133 -5.85 -3.66 8.43
CA ALA A 133 -6.10 -4.95 9.06
C ALA A 133 -5.12 -6.01 8.53
N TYR A 134 -4.85 -6.00 7.23
CA TYR A 134 -3.94 -6.92 6.57
C TYR A 134 -2.48 -6.73 6.98
N SER A 135 -2.05 -5.50 7.29
CA SER A 135 -0.67 -5.20 7.66
C SER A 135 -0.17 -6.03 8.85
N ARG A 136 -1.04 -6.42 9.78
CA ARG A 136 -0.69 -7.33 10.89
C ARG A 136 -0.30 -8.72 10.40
N LEU A 137 -1.04 -9.26 9.43
CA LEU A 137 -0.73 -10.54 8.80
C LEU A 137 0.55 -10.44 7.99
N TYR A 138 0.75 -9.32 7.28
CA TYR A 138 1.96 -9.08 6.48
C TYR A 138 3.22 -8.96 7.36
N LYS A 139 3.13 -8.25 8.50
CA LYS A 139 4.20 -8.19 9.52
C LYS A 139 4.52 -9.56 10.12
N ALA A 140 3.49 -10.37 10.42
CA ALA A 140 3.69 -11.72 10.91
C ALA A 140 4.38 -12.60 9.87
N LEU A 141 3.96 -12.51 8.61
CA LEU A 141 4.60 -13.20 7.48
C LEU A 141 6.06 -12.75 7.32
N ALA A 142 6.35 -11.45 7.37
CA ALA A 142 7.71 -10.92 7.26
C ALA A 142 8.64 -11.51 8.32
N LYS A 143 8.14 -11.65 9.55
CA LYS A 143 8.87 -12.28 10.65
C LYS A 143 9.10 -13.78 10.41
N ASP A 144 8.09 -14.49 9.92
CA ASP A 144 8.20 -15.93 9.63
C ASP A 144 9.17 -16.21 8.48
N LEU A 145 9.28 -15.30 7.51
CA LEU A 145 10.16 -15.41 6.35
C LEU A 145 11.56 -14.78 6.55
N LEU A 146 11.91 -14.34 7.76
CA LEU A 146 13.17 -13.62 8.02
C LEU A 146 14.41 -14.44 7.64
N ALA A 147 14.38 -15.76 7.83
CA ALA A 147 15.46 -16.66 7.44
C ALA A 147 15.71 -16.67 5.93
N TRP A 148 14.72 -16.26 5.13
CA TRP A 148 14.75 -16.29 3.67
C TRP A 148 15.31 -14.99 3.08
N GLN A 149 15.67 -13.99 3.89
CA GLN A 149 16.05 -12.64 3.43
C GLN A 149 17.19 -12.58 2.40
N GLY A 150 18.03 -13.63 2.31
CA GLY A 150 19.06 -13.76 1.27
C GLY A 150 18.53 -14.20 -0.10
N VAL A 151 17.29 -14.70 -0.15
CA VAL A 151 16.60 -15.19 -1.36
C VAL A 151 15.36 -14.35 -1.65
N LEU A 152 14.55 -14.07 -0.63
CA LEU A 152 13.26 -13.39 -0.69
C LEU A 152 13.14 -12.33 0.40
N LYS A 153 12.77 -11.11 0.03
CA LYS A 153 12.36 -10.05 0.96
C LYS A 153 10.90 -9.66 0.73
N LEU A 154 10.27 -9.18 1.80
CA LEU A 154 8.97 -8.52 1.71
C LEU A 154 9.17 -7.01 1.68
N ALA A 155 8.40 -6.32 0.86
CA ALA A 155 8.40 -4.88 0.75
C ALA A 155 6.97 -4.34 0.71
N ALA A 156 6.80 -3.09 1.09
CA ALA A 156 5.51 -2.41 1.02
C ALA A 156 5.68 -1.07 0.33
N TYR A 157 4.76 -0.76 -0.58
CA TYR A 157 4.77 0.45 -1.38
C TYR A 157 3.40 1.13 -1.32
N PHE A 158 3.41 2.44 -1.04
CA PHE A 158 2.25 3.31 -1.16
C PHE A 158 2.37 4.07 -2.48
N PRO A 159 1.65 3.68 -3.55
CA PRO A 159 1.78 4.32 -4.84
C PRO A 159 1.26 5.75 -4.80
N ARG A 160 2.09 6.71 -5.22
CA ARG A 160 1.71 8.13 -5.34
C ARG A 160 1.21 8.52 -6.73
N ASN A 161 1.71 7.86 -7.79
CA ASN A 161 1.41 8.18 -9.18
C ASN A 161 0.95 6.96 -9.99
N SER A 162 0.00 7.15 -10.92
CA SER A 162 -0.63 6.08 -11.71
C SER A 162 0.24 5.43 -12.78
N ASN A 163 1.43 5.98 -13.07
CA ASN A 163 2.26 5.46 -14.15
C ASN A 163 2.87 4.08 -13.84
N GLU A 164 2.75 3.62 -12.59
CA GLU A 164 3.20 2.29 -12.14
C GLU A 164 2.06 1.27 -12.03
N ASN A 165 0.83 1.64 -12.45
CA ASN A 165 -0.37 0.80 -12.36
C ASN A 165 -0.41 -0.39 -13.33
N ASN A 166 0.64 -0.61 -14.13
CA ASN A 166 0.76 -1.79 -14.99
C ASN A 166 1.53 -2.96 -14.36
N LEU A 167 1.81 -2.92 -13.05
CA LEU A 167 2.36 -4.07 -12.33
C LEU A 167 1.26 -5.06 -11.92
N ASN A 168 0.58 -5.61 -12.94
CA ASN A 168 -0.34 -6.76 -12.78
C ASN A 168 0.41 -8.10 -12.59
N SER A 169 1.68 -8.08 -12.21
CA SER A 169 2.45 -9.28 -11.87
C SER A 169 2.44 -9.49 -10.36
N SER A 170 1.30 -9.93 -9.80
CA SER A 170 1.29 -10.43 -8.42
C SER A 170 2.09 -11.75 -8.37
N VAL A 171 3.37 -11.67 -8.01
CA VAL A 171 4.15 -12.87 -7.68
C VAL A 171 3.80 -13.26 -6.25
N THR A 172 3.11 -14.38 -6.11
CA THR A 172 2.77 -14.97 -4.81
C THR A 172 3.97 -15.70 -4.21
N VAL A 173 4.05 -15.75 -2.88
CA VAL A 173 5.04 -16.60 -2.17
C VAL A 173 4.97 -18.05 -2.66
N GLY A 174 3.78 -18.54 -3.02
CA GLY A 174 3.59 -19.87 -3.60
C GLY A 174 4.24 -20.05 -4.98
N GLN A 175 4.28 -19.03 -5.83
CA GLN A 175 5.01 -19.07 -7.11
C GLN A 175 6.52 -19.12 -6.87
N ILE A 176 7.04 -18.36 -5.89
CA ILE A 176 8.46 -18.36 -5.52
C ILE A 176 8.86 -19.74 -4.97
N LEU A 177 8.04 -20.31 -4.09
CA LEU A 177 8.24 -21.66 -3.56
C LEU A 177 8.33 -22.70 -4.69
N ARG A 178 7.44 -22.63 -5.69
CA ARG A 178 7.48 -23.54 -6.86
C ARG A 178 8.73 -23.35 -7.72
N SER A 179 9.15 -22.11 -7.96
CA SER A 179 10.40 -21.83 -8.70
C SER A 179 11.62 -22.37 -7.95
N TYR A 180 11.71 -22.13 -6.63
CA TYR A 180 12.80 -22.62 -5.79
C TYR A 180 12.82 -24.15 -5.70
N GLN A 181 11.64 -24.77 -5.64
CA GLN A 181 11.47 -26.22 -5.66
C GLN A 181 12.06 -26.87 -6.93
N SER A 182 11.95 -26.20 -8.08
CA SER A 182 12.57 -26.66 -9.33
C SER A 182 14.09 -26.49 -9.33
N LEU A 183 14.61 -25.41 -8.73
CA LEU A 183 16.05 -25.12 -8.70
C LEU A 183 16.83 -26.06 -7.77
N ALA A 184 16.25 -26.42 -6.62
CA ALA A 184 16.90 -27.25 -5.62
C ALA A 184 16.82 -28.77 -5.89
N GLN A 185 16.21 -29.17 -7.01
CA GLN A 185 15.98 -30.56 -7.37
C GLN A 185 17.27 -31.23 -7.87
N MET A 186 17.71 -32.29 -7.18
CA MET A 186 18.70 -33.23 -7.75
C MET A 186 18.07 -33.98 -8.91
N ARG A 187 18.76 -34.02 -10.07
CA ARG A 187 18.37 -34.88 -11.20
C ARG A 187 18.98 -36.26 -11.03
N ASP A 188 18.35 -37.29 -11.60
CA ASP A 188 18.86 -38.67 -11.48
C ASP A 188 20.28 -38.85 -12.02
N ARG A 189 20.65 -38.07 -13.05
CA ARG A 189 22.01 -38.03 -13.62
C ARG A 189 23.07 -37.46 -12.67
N ASP A 190 22.65 -36.74 -11.62
CA ASP A 190 23.55 -36.13 -10.65
C ASP A 190 23.97 -37.12 -9.53
N VAL A 191 23.36 -38.32 -9.46
CA VAL A 191 23.55 -39.28 -8.34
C VAL A 191 23.82 -40.71 -8.84
N GLU A 192 24.83 -40.90 -9.70
CA GLU A 192 25.30 -42.26 -10.06
C GLU A 192 26.26 -42.86 -9.01
N LYS A 193 27.00 -42.03 -8.26
CA LYS A 193 27.97 -42.43 -7.22
C LYS A 193 27.90 -41.49 -6.02
N TYR A 194 28.21 -42.01 -4.82
CA TYR A 194 28.16 -41.23 -3.57
C TYR A 194 29.00 -39.93 -3.60
N ASN A 195 30.15 -39.96 -4.26
CA ASN A 195 31.01 -38.78 -4.40
C ASN A 195 30.37 -37.66 -5.24
N ASN A 196 29.36 -37.98 -6.07
CA ASN A 196 28.67 -36.99 -6.89
C ASN A 196 27.70 -36.13 -6.07
N LEU A 197 27.26 -36.59 -4.89
CA LEU A 197 26.40 -35.81 -3.98
C LEU A 197 27.04 -34.47 -3.60
N TRP A 198 28.36 -34.44 -3.48
CA TRP A 198 29.14 -33.27 -3.07
C TRP A 198 29.64 -32.42 -4.24
N LYS A 199 29.35 -32.81 -5.49
CA LYS A 199 29.78 -32.07 -6.67
C LYS A 199 29.15 -30.68 -6.69
N GLY A 200 29.98 -29.65 -6.91
CA GLY A 200 29.55 -28.25 -6.94
C GLY A 200 29.27 -27.63 -5.57
N ILE A 201 29.63 -28.30 -4.47
CA ILE A 201 29.54 -27.75 -3.11
C ILE A 201 30.91 -27.28 -2.65
N ASP A 202 30.99 -26.05 -2.15
CA ASP A 202 32.21 -25.45 -1.59
C ASP A 202 32.90 -26.41 -0.61
N ALA A 203 34.24 -26.52 -0.67
CA ALA A 203 35.03 -27.41 0.16
C ALA A 203 34.88 -27.15 1.67
N HIS A 204 34.56 -25.91 2.07
CA HIS A 204 34.37 -25.51 3.47
C HIS A 204 33.05 -25.98 4.08
N ILE A 205 32.05 -26.32 3.25
CA ILE A 205 30.76 -26.80 3.73
C ILE A 205 30.86 -28.28 4.09
N SER A 206 30.73 -28.59 5.38
CA SER A 206 30.88 -29.95 5.91
C SER A 206 29.59 -30.76 5.96
N THR A 207 28.43 -30.12 5.77
CA THR A 207 27.11 -30.73 5.98
C THR A 207 26.24 -30.59 4.73
N LEU A 208 25.72 -31.71 4.24
CA LEU A 208 24.75 -31.80 3.15
C LEU A 208 23.47 -32.43 3.66
N ILE A 209 22.33 -31.78 3.41
CA ILE A 209 21.02 -32.29 3.75
C ILE A 209 20.31 -32.65 2.47
N VAL A 210 19.84 -33.90 2.37
CA VAL A 210 19.03 -34.35 1.24
C VAL A 210 17.63 -34.62 1.75
N LEU A 211 16.67 -33.85 1.26
CA LEU A 211 15.26 -34.05 1.55
C LEU A 211 14.64 -34.94 0.47
N PHE A 212 14.11 -36.08 0.90
CA PHE A 212 13.40 -37.03 0.08
C PHE A 212 11.89 -36.77 0.13
N GLU A 213 11.27 -36.62 -1.03
CA GLU A 213 9.83 -36.44 -1.19
C GLU A 213 9.27 -37.38 -2.26
N SER A 214 8.01 -37.78 -2.10
CA SER A 214 7.29 -38.63 -3.07
C SER A 214 6.33 -37.85 -3.98
N ASN A 215 5.89 -36.67 -3.56
CA ASN A 215 4.95 -35.82 -4.29
C ASN A 215 5.60 -34.47 -4.66
N THR A 216 5.55 -34.10 -5.94
CA THR A 216 6.02 -32.81 -6.44
C THR A 216 5.16 -31.62 -6.03
N ASP A 217 3.91 -31.84 -5.62
CA ASP A 217 2.97 -30.76 -5.28
C ASP A 217 3.12 -30.27 -3.84
N SER A 218 3.82 -31.03 -2.99
CA SER A 218 4.10 -30.62 -1.61
C SER A 218 5.12 -29.49 -1.57
N LEU A 219 4.76 -28.35 -0.97
CA LEU A 219 5.66 -27.20 -0.77
C LEU A 219 6.48 -27.29 0.53
N VAL A 220 6.25 -28.31 1.35
CA VAL A 220 6.90 -28.48 2.65
C VAL A 220 8.43 -28.55 2.49
N GLY A 221 8.91 -29.26 1.48
CA GLY A 221 10.34 -29.30 1.19
C GLY A 221 10.92 -27.99 0.70
N ALA A 222 10.20 -27.27 -0.16
CA ALA A 222 10.63 -25.94 -0.61
C ALA A 222 10.72 -24.96 0.57
N GLN A 223 9.76 -25.03 1.49
CA GLN A 223 9.77 -24.25 2.73
C GLN A 223 11.01 -24.55 3.57
N LEU A 224 11.28 -25.83 3.84
CA LEU A 224 12.48 -26.22 4.60
C LEU A 224 13.77 -25.76 3.91
N LEU A 225 13.89 -25.93 2.60
CA LEU A 225 15.10 -25.50 1.89
C LEU A 225 15.33 -23.99 2.00
N LEU A 226 14.28 -23.20 1.95
CA LEU A 226 14.36 -21.75 2.16
C LEU A 226 14.66 -21.40 3.62
N ASP A 227 14.11 -22.13 4.60
CA ASP A 227 14.48 -21.98 6.01
C ASP A 227 15.98 -22.23 6.24
N LEU A 228 16.57 -23.16 5.46
CA LEU A 228 17.99 -23.49 5.49
C LEU A 228 18.87 -22.51 4.72
N SER A 229 18.30 -21.65 3.88
CA SER A 229 19.08 -20.70 3.06
C SER A 229 19.91 -19.72 3.91
N GLY A 230 19.42 -19.38 5.11
CA GLY A 230 20.15 -18.58 6.10
C GLY A 230 21.40 -19.25 6.69
N TYR A 231 21.61 -20.54 6.42
CA TYR A 231 22.79 -21.32 6.84
C TYR A 231 23.63 -21.79 5.64
N SER A 232 23.50 -21.12 4.49
CA SER A 232 24.18 -21.48 3.24
C SER A 232 25.72 -21.48 3.33
N ASP A 233 26.29 -20.82 4.35
CA ASP A 233 27.71 -20.85 4.70
C ASP A 233 28.15 -22.17 5.37
N LYS A 234 27.21 -22.94 5.94
CA LYS A 234 27.48 -24.16 6.74
C LYS A 234 26.82 -25.41 6.21
N VAL A 235 25.71 -25.26 5.49
CA VAL A 235 24.84 -26.35 5.07
C VAL A 235 24.42 -26.12 3.62
N VAL A 236 24.55 -27.16 2.81
CA VAL A 236 23.80 -27.23 1.55
C VAL A 236 22.61 -28.14 1.75
N ALA A 237 21.44 -27.68 1.37
CA ALA A 237 20.23 -28.49 1.35
C ALA A 237 19.82 -28.74 -0.11
N ARG A 238 19.49 -29.99 -0.43
CA ARG A 238 19.03 -30.40 -1.75
C ARG A 238 17.78 -31.25 -1.64
N ARG A 239 16.98 -31.24 -2.70
CA ARG A 239 15.76 -32.03 -2.81
C ARG A 239 15.97 -33.23 -3.72
N CYS A 240 15.32 -34.34 -3.36
CA CYS A 240 15.40 -35.60 -4.05
C CYS A 240 13.97 -36.17 -4.17
N VAL A 241 13.50 -36.40 -5.41
CA VAL A 241 12.12 -36.87 -5.67
C VAL A 241 12.20 -38.15 -6.49
N ASN A 242 11.55 -39.22 -6.02
CA ASN A 242 11.47 -40.50 -6.73
C ASN A 242 12.81 -41.02 -7.30
N ASN A 243 13.90 -40.83 -6.54
CA ASN A 243 15.26 -41.12 -6.99
C ASN A 243 15.77 -42.48 -6.44
N ALA A 244 16.68 -43.11 -7.17
CA ALA A 244 17.33 -44.36 -6.79
C ALA A 244 18.00 -44.33 -5.40
N LEU A 245 18.45 -43.14 -4.93
CA LEU A 245 19.04 -42.94 -3.61
C LEU A 245 18.06 -43.22 -2.47
N ALA A 246 16.76 -42.90 -2.64
CA ALA A 246 15.75 -43.20 -1.62
C ALA A 246 15.62 -44.71 -1.40
N ASN A 247 15.64 -45.48 -2.50
CA ASN A 247 15.61 -46.94 -2.45
C ASN A 247 16.89 -47.51 -1.82
N ALA A 248 18.06 -46.96 -2.17
CA ALA A 248 19.35 -47.38 -1.61
C ALA A 248 19.43 -47.15 -0.09
N LEU A 249 18.82 -46.08 0.42
CA LEU A 249 18.76 -45.76 1.84
C LEU A 249 17.55 -46.41 2.55
N GLN A 250 16.76 -47.22 1.85
CA GLN A 250 15.54 -47.88 2.37
C GLN A 250 14.51 -46.90 2.95
N ILE A 251 14.44 -45.68 2.42
CA ILE A 251 13.47 -44.66 2.82
C ILE A 251 12.12 -44.99 2.19
N LYS A 252 11.13 -45.30 3.03
CA LYS A 252 9.76 -45.65 2.61
C LYS A 252 8.74 -44.58 2.98
N ASP A 253 9.02 -43.84 4.05
CA ASP A 253 8.18 -42.77 4.56
C ASP A 253 8.66 -41.42 4.02
N PHE A 254 7.72 -40.59 3.56
CA PHE A 254 8.01 -39.28 2.98
C PHE A 254 7.08 -38.20 3.60
N PRO A 255 7.56 -36.94 3.77
CA PRO A 255 8.92 -36.48 3.51
C PRO A 255 9.91 -36.87 4.62
N THR A 256 11.12 -37.26 4.22
CA THR A 256 12.22 -37.68 5.11
C THR A 256 13.49 -36.96 4.69
N PHE A 257 14.28 -36.47 5.63
CA PHE A 257 15.61 -35.93 5.29
C PHE A 257 16.71 -36.85 5.80
N ALA A 258 17.84 -36.80 5.12
CA ALA A 258 19.06 -37.43 5.54
C ALA A 258 20.20 -36.42 5.58
N VAL A 259 21.01 -36.46 6.64
CA VAL A 259 22.15 -35.58 6.86
C VAL A 259 23.43 -36.33 6.55
N PHE A 260 24.21 -35.81 5.61
CA PHE A 260 25.50 -36.33 5.21
C PHE A 260 26.59 -35.40 5.72
N LYS A 261 27.57 -35.94 6.42
CA LYS A 261 28.81 -35.21 6.71
C LYS A 261 29.85 -35.50 5.64
N ARG A 262 30.65 -34.49 5.29
CA ARG A 262 31.64 -34.59 4.23
C ARG A 262 32.67 -35.68 4.58
N GLY A 263 32.88 -36.61 3.64
CA GLY A 263 33.76 -37.76 3.83
C GLY A 263 33.07 -39.04 4.30
N GLU A 264 31.81 -38.94 4.77
CA GLU A 264 31.01 -40.11 5.14
C GLU A 264 30.33 -40.73 3.91
N ARG A 265 30.22 -42.07 3.92
CA ARG A 265 29.59 -42.88 2.86
C ARG A 265 28.16 -43.31 3.20
N SER A 266 27.65 -42.87 4.34
CA SER A 266 26.29 -43.11 4.83
C SER A 266 25.80 -41.83 5.51
N PRO A 267 24.49 -41.56 5.52
CA PRO A 267 23.97 -40.44 6.28
C PRO A 267 24.20 -40.65 7.80
N SER A 268 24.68 -39.60 8.46
CA SER A 268 24.86 -39.52 9.91
C SER A 268 23.52 -39.52 10.67
N TYR A 269 22.45 -39.05 10.02
CA TYR A 269 21.12 -38.95 10.61
C TYR A 269 20.04 -39.05 9.53
N ILE A 270 18.96 -39.77 9.80
CA ILE A 270 17.77 -39.87 8.95
C ILE A 270 16.53 -39.72 9.82
N ALA A 271 15.61 -38.84 9.45
CA ALA A 271 14.35 -38.69 10.16
C ALA A 271 13.18 -38.22 9.29
N GLU A 272 11.98 -38.68 9.63
CA GLU A 272 10.72 -38.16 9.09
C GLU A 272 10.53 -36.70 9.51
N LEU A 273 10.18 -35.84 8.56
CA LEU A 273 10.04 -34.41 8.81
C LEU A 273 8.93 -34.09 9.84
N ARG A 274 7.88 -34.92 9.89
CA ARG A 274 6.74 -34.75 10.83
C ARG A 274 7.12 -34.96 12.29
N ARG A 275 8.26 -35.60 12.58
CA ARG A 275 8.70 -35.93 13.94
C ARG A 275 9.70 -34.93 14.53
N LEU A 276 10.11 -33.92 13.77
CA LEU A 276 11.06 -32.91 14.20
C LEU A 276 10.39 -31.55 14.39
N LEU A 277 10.63 -30.96 15.55
CA LEU A 277 10.41 -29.54 15.75
C LEU A 277 11.60 -28.79 15.16
N LEU A 278 11.37 -27.69 14.43
CA LEU A 278 12.43 -26.84 13.84
C LEU A 278 13.56 -26.50 14.84
N ASN A 279 13.21 -26.40 16.13
CA ASN A 279 14.12 -26.15 17.25
C ASN A 279 15.13 -27.29 17.51
N GLU A 280 14.76 -28.55 17.30
CA GLU A 280 15.67 -29.70 17.45
C GLU A 280 16.69 -29.73 16.30
N PHE A 281 16.23 -29.32 15.12
CA PHE A 281 17.06 -29.17 13.93
C PHE A 281 18.06 -28.01 14.09
N GLU A 282 17.65 -26.86 14.62
CA GLU A 282 18.58 -25.79 14.97
C GLU A 282 19.64 -26.22 16.01
N GLN A 283 19.26 -27.06 16.98
CA GLN A 283 20.22 -27.60 17.96
C GLN A 283 21.25 -28.53 17.31
N LEU A 284 20.83 -29.36 16.36
CA LEU A 284 21.72 -30.20 15.55
C LEU A 284 22.74 -29.36 14.76
N LEU A 285 22.35 -28.19 14.25
CA LEU A 285 23.24 -27.27 13.55
C LEU A 285 24.15 -26.44 14.48
N ARG A 286 23.73 -26.21 15.73
CA ARG A 286 24.50 -25.42 16.71
C ARG A 286 25.61 -26.19 17.42
N ASN A 287 25.53 -27.52 17.47
CA ASN A 287 26.48 -28.34 18.24
C ASN A 287 27.92 -28.38 17.70
N ASP A 288 28.21 -27.77 16.54
CA ASP A 288 29.58 -27.63 16.00
C ASP A 288 30.27 -26.28 16.36
N SER A 289 29.65 -25.38 17.12
CA SER A 289 30.30 -24.10 17.49
C SER A 289 29.94 -23.62 18.90
N LYS A 290 30.92 -23.66 19.81
CA LYS A 290 30.97 -22.76 20.97
C LYS A 290 31.28 -21.35 20.46
N GLU A 291 30.26 -20.52 20.22
CA GLU A 291 30.21 -19.10 20.64
C GLU A 291 29.01 -18.32 20.05
N THR A 292 28.37 -17.56 20.95
CA THR A 292 27.55 -16.34 20.79
C THR A 292 26.55 -16.20 19.63
N SER A 293 25.26 -16.37 19.94
CA SER A 293 24.27 -15.28 19.75
C SER A 293 22.99 -15.56 20.56
N LYS A 294 22.75 -14.75 21.59
CA LYS A 294 21.47 -14.69 22.30
C LYS A 294 20.49 -13.91 21.44
N ARG A 295 19.57 -14.59 20.74
CA ARG A 295 18.30 -13.99 20.30
C ARG A 295 17.15 -14.76 20.91
N SER A 296 16.47 -14.06 21.81
CA SER A 296 15.31 -14.50 22.59
C SER A 296 14.12 -14.78 21.67
N MET A 297 13.64 -16.02 21.65
CA MET A 297 12.27 -16.30 21.19
C MET A 297 11.29 -15.69 22.19
N SER A 298 10.57 -14.65 21.76
CA SER A 298 9.44 -14.14 22.53
C SER A 298 8.31 -15.15 22.50
N LYS A 299 7.97 -15.68 23.67
CA LYS A 299 6.74 -16.43 23.93
C LYS A 299 5.56 -15.57 23.47
N PHE A 300 4.74 -16.14 22.59
CA PHE A 300 3.45 -15.57 22.21
C PHE A 300 2.54 -15.59 23.43
N SER A 301 2.52 -14.49 24.19
CA SER A 301 1.45 -14.25 25.15
C SER A 301 0.20 -13.94 24.35
N SER A 302 -0.80 -14.80 24.47
CA SER A 302 -2.18 -14.53 24.06
C SER A 302 -2.59 -13.16 24.60
N ARG A 303 -2.70 -12.16 23.71
CA ARG A 303 -3.24 -10.85 24.04
C ARG A 303 -4.68 -11.04 24.50
N ARG A 304 -4.93 -10.69 25.76
CA ARG A 304 -6.27 -10.50 26.30
C ARG A 304 -7.04 -9.56 25.38
N ARG A 305 -8.28 -9.92 25.06
CA ARG A 305 -9.24 -9.05 24.37
C ARG A 305 -9.37 -7.75 25.17
N PHE A 306 -8.97 -6.64 24.58
CA PHE A 306 -9.12 -5.31 25.13
C PHE A 306 -10.52 -4.80 24.74
N SER A 307 -11.54 -5.22 25.47
CA SER A 307 -12.94 -4.80 25.24
C SER A 307 -13.48 -3.85 26.32
N SER A 308 -12.66 -3.44 27.30
CA SER A 308 -13.11 -2.61 28.43
C SER A 308 -12.97 -1.09 28.20
N GLY A 309 -12.58 -0.65 27.00
CA GLY A 309 -12.32 0.76 26.69
C GLY A 309 -13.54 1.54 26.20
N SER A 310 -14.40 0.95 25.37
CA SER A 310 -15.50 1.69 24.71
C SER A 310 -16.68 1.98 25.66
N GLU A 311 -17.06 1.02 26.52
CA GLU A 311 -18.14 1.23 27.52
C GLU A 311 -17.78 2.35 28.51
N ASN A 312 -16.52 2.46 28.91
CA ASN A 312 -16.06 3.53 29.79
C ASN A 312 -16.07 4.90 29.10
N TYR A 313 -15.76 4.96 27.81
CA TYR A 313 -15.74 6.21 27.05
C TYR A 313 -17.15 6.73 26.71
N GLU A 314 -18.08 5.83 26.36
CA GLU A 314 -19.47 6.21 26.13
C GLU A 314 -20.13 6.75 27.40
N ASN A 315 -19.91 6.09 28.54
CA ASN A 315 -20.38 6.57 29.84
C ASN A 315 -19.79 7.94 30.20
N PHE A 316 -18.50 8.17 29.92
CA PHE A 316 -17.89 9.48 30.09
C PHE A 316 -18.57 10.56 29.22
N CYS A 317 -18.79 10.29 27.93
CA CYS A 317 -19.41 11.26 27.04
C CYS A 317 -20.88 11.51 27.36
N ASN A 318 -21.62 10.51 27.85
CA ASN A 318 -22.99 10.70 28.30
C ASN A 318 -23.06 11.57 29.58
N ASN A 319 -22.06 11.48 30.46
CA ASN A 319 -21.96 12.31 31.65
C ASN A 319 -21.42 13.72 31.37
N PHE A 320 -20.52 13.86 30.40
CA PHE A 320 -19.88 15.11 30.01
C PHE A 320 -20.06 15.42 28.51
N PRO A 321 -21.31 15.57 28.03
CA PRO A 321 -21.60 15.69 26.60
C PRO A 321 -20.94 16.92 25.97
N GLN A 322 -20.75 18.00 26.73
CA GLN A 322 -20.16 19.24 26.22
C GLN A 322 -18.70 19.08 25.80
N ILE A 323 -17.96 18.17 26.44
CA ILE A 323 -16.56 17.88 26.09
C ILE A 323 -16.54 17.08 24.78
N CYS A 324 -17.29 15.98 24.74
CA CYS A 324 -17.24 15.09 23.58
C CYS A 324 -17.86 15.72 22.33
N LYS A 325 -18.94 16.52 22.44
CA LYS A 325 -19.57 17.19 21.31
C LYS A 325 -18.61 18.05 20.49
N ARG A 326 -17.60 18.66 21.12
CA ARG A 326 -16.59 19.49 20.43
C ARG A 326 -15.80 18.72 19.37
N ALA A 327 -15.64 17.42 19.56
CA ALA A 327 -14.95 16.54 18.62
C ALA A 327 -15.83 16.11 17.41
N TYR A 328 -17.13 16.40 17.44
CA TYR A 328 -18.10 16.06 16.39
C TYR A 328 -18.61 17.32 15.70
N PHE A 329 -18.00 17.66 14.57
CA PHE A 329 -18.39 18.80 13.74
C PHE A 329 -18.12 18.48 12.26
N VAL A 330 -18.57 19.36 11.36
CA VAL A 330 -18.23 19.27 9.94
C VAL A 330 -17.21 20.35 9.62
N SER A 331 -16.04 19.97 9.10
CA SER A 331 -14.96 20.88 8.72
C SER A 331 -14.95 21.11 7.21
N GLU A 332 -14.95 22.36 6.76
CA GLU A 332 -14.76 22.70 5.34
C GLU A 332 -13.39 22.21 4.82
N LEU A 333 -12.35 22.27 5.66
CA LEU A 333 -11.01 21.76 5.34
C LEU A 333 -11.05 20.28 4.99
N ASP A 334 -11.69 19.46 5.85
CA ASP A 334 -11.82 18.02 5.64
C ASP A 334 -12.64 17.70 4.38
N LEU A 335 -13.68 18.50 4.08
CA LEU A 335 -14.50 18.36 2.87
C LEU A 335 -13.68 18.63 1.60
N LEU A 336 -12.93 19.73 1.56
CA LEU A 336 -12.11 20.11 0.41
C LEU A 336 -11.00 19.10 0.15
N LYS A 337 -10.30 18.67 1.21
CA LYS A 337 -9.30 17.60 1.12
C LYS A 337 -9.87 16.30 0.58
N SER A 338 -11.05 15.91 1.05
CA SER A 338 -11.70 14.68 0.59
C SER A 338 -12.12 14.78 -0.87
N ALA A 339 -12.67 15.92 -1.29
CA ALA A 339 -13.00 16.15 -2.70
C ALA A 339 -11.74 16.12 -3.59
N ARG A 340 -10.63 16.70 -3.12
CA ARG A 340 -9.34 16.64 -3.84
C ARG A 340 -8.85 15.20 -3.99
N ILE A 341 -8.74 14.45 -2.89
CA ILE A 341 -8.25 13.06 -2.92
C ILE A 341 -9.15 12.21 -3.82
N ALA A 342 -10.48 12.39 -3.74
CA ALA A 342 -11.43 11.70 -4.61
C ALA A 342 -11.21 12.02 -6.10
N LEU A 343 -11.02 13.30 -6.46
CA LEU A 343 -10.91 13.73 -7.85
C LEU A 343 -9.55 13.49 -8.49
N PHE A 344 -8.48 13.63 -7.72
CA PHE A 344 -7.12 13.61 -8.26
C PHE A 344 -6.37 12.34 -7.90
N ASN A 345 -6.50 11.82 -6.68
CA ASN A 345 -5.77 10.62 -6.28
C ASN A 345 -6.52 9.35 -6.69
N ASP A 346 -7.76 9.16 -6.24
CA ASP A 346 -8.52 7.92 -6.48
C ASP A 346 -8.81 7.71 -7.99
N VAL A 347 -9.20 8.79 -8.68
CA VAL A 347 -9.48 8.76 -10.12
C VAL A 347 -8.23 8.47 -10.94
N GLN A 348 -7.10 9.09 -10.63
CA GLN A 348 -5.83 8.82 -11.30
C GLN A 348 -5.38 7.37 -11.03
N MET A 349 -5.44 6.94 -9.76
CA MET A 349 -4.96 5.63 -9.33
C MET A 349 -5.76 4.47 -9.95
N ILE A 350 -7.08 4.60 -10.15
CA ILE A 350 -7.89 3.52 -10.75
C ILE A 350 -8.17 3.74 -12.25
N GLY A 351 -8.30 5.00 -12.67
CA GLY A 351 -8.63 5.37 -14.04
C GLY A 351 -7.45 5.29 -15.01
N GLY A 352 -6.21 5.45 -14.53
CA GLY A 352 -5.02 5.50 -15.37
C GLY A 352 -5.05 6.66 -16.37
N GLU A 353 -4.31 6.53 -17.48
CA GLU A 353 -4.17 7.59 -18.49
C GLU A 353 -5.41 7.78 -19.38
N ASN A 354 -6.30 6.78 -19.47
CA ASN A 354 -7.45 6.77 -20.38
C ASN A 354 -8.74 6.29 -19.69
N ILE A 355 -9.50 7.22 -19.13
CA ILE A 355 -10.80 6.95 -18.49
C ILE A 355 -11.90 6.92 -19.56
N THR A 356 -12.57 5.78 -19.75
CA THR A 356 -13.61 5.62 -20.76
C THR A 356 -14.85 4.88 -20.23
N GLY A 357 -15.93 4.85 -21.01
CA GLY A 357 -17.12 4.04 -20.74
C GLY A 357 -17.84 4.39 -19.42
N GLN A 358 -18.15 3.36 -18.62
CA GLN A 358 -18.86 3.53 -17.35
C GLN A 358 -18.07 4.35 -16.33
N ASN A 359 -16.75 4.19 -16.29
CA ASN A 359 -15.89 4.96 -15.38
C ASN A 359 -15.93 6.45 -15.73
N LEU A 360 -15.89 6.79 -17.02
CA LEU A 360 -15.99 8.19 -17.46
C LEU A 360 -17.35 8.81 -17.09
N ARG A 361 -18.44 8.06 -17.28
CA ARG A 361 -19.77 8.51 -16.85
C ARG A 361 -19.84 8.73 -15.34
N ALA A 362 -19.36 7.77 -14.55
CA ALA A 362 -19.35 7.86 -13.08
C ALA A 362 -18.54 9.07 -12.59
N LEU A 363 -17.39 9.35 -13.23
CA LEU A 363 -16.58 10.52 -12.94
C LEU A 363 -17.34 11.82 -13.24
N TYR A 364 -17.94 11.91 -14.42
CA TYR A 364 -18.72 13.09 -14.79
C TYR A 364 -19.90 13.31 -13.86
N GLU A 365 -20.69 12.28 -13.57
CA GLU A 365 -21.82 12.39 -12.65
C GLU A 365 -21.38 12.77 -11.23
N PHE A 366 -20.19 12.34 -10.80
CA PHE A 366 -19.61 12.74 -9.52
C PHE A 366 -19.17 14.21 -9.49
N VAL A 367 -18.48 14.67 -10.54
CA VAL A 367 -18.11 16.09 -10.70
C VAL A 367 -19.37 16.97 -10.73
N ASP A 368 -20.44 16.50 -11.37
CA ASP A 368 -21.72 17.20 -11.46
C ASP A 368 -22.33 17.44 -10.08
N ILE A 369 -22.38 16.41 -9.22
CA ILE A 369 -22.92 16.57 -7.87
C ILE A 369 -22.02 17.44 -6.98
N LEU A 370 -20.70 17.43 -7.19
CA LEU A 370 -19.79 18.34 -6.50
C LEU A 370 -20.05 19.79 -6.92
N ALA A 371 -20.10 20.07 -8.22
CA ALA A 371 -20.36 21.41 -8.75
C ALA A 371 -21.70 22.00 -8.27
N ASN A 372 -22.73 21.16 -8.16
CA ASN A 372 -24.09 21.60 -7.82
C ASN A 372 -24.38 21.65 -6.31
N TYR A 373 -23.73 20.80 -5.51
CA TYR A 373 -24.12 20.61 -4.10
C TYR A 373 -22.97 20.78 -3.09
N PHE A 374 -21.73 21.01 -3.52
CA PHE A 374 -20.63 21.26 -2.59
C PHE A 374 -20.82 22.59 -1.84
N PRO A 375 -20.60 22.62 -0.51
CA PRO A 375 -20.80 23.82 0.30
C PRO A 375 -19.61 24.79 0.21
N HIS A 376 -19.69 25.78 -0.66
CA HIS A 376 -18.68 26.85 -0.67
C HIS A 376 -18.90 27.82 0.51
N ARG A 377 -18.03 27.81 1.53
CA ARG A 377 -18.09 28.77 2.65
C ARG A 377 -16.97 29.81 2.58
N THR A 378 -15.74 29.37 2.39
CA THR A 378 -14.55 30.24 2.30
C THR A 378 -13.88 30.20 0.94
N ILE A 379 -13.82 29.02 0.31
CA ILE A 379 -13.18 28.86 -1.00
C ILE A 379 -14.24 28.53 -2.07
N HIS A 380 -14.28 29.35 -3.13
CA HIS A 380 -15.15 29.12 -4.27
C HIS A 380 -14.51 28.14 -5.26
N THR A 381 -14.72 26.85 -5.03
CA THR A 381 -14.24 25.76 -5.90
C THR A 381 -15.15 25.49 -7.11
N ARG A 382 -16.23 26.27 -7.26
CA ARG A 382 -17.25 26.07 -8.30
C ARG A 382 -16.66 26.17 -9.70
N GLU A 383 -15.79 27.14 -9.95
CA GLU A 383 -15.12 27.30 -11.23
C GLU A 383 -14.17 26.12 -11.52
N THR A 384 -13.48 25.61 -10.49
CA THR A 384 -12.61 24.42 -10.63
C THR A 384 -13.42 23.17 -11.00
N PHE A 385 -14.54 22.92 -10.31
CA PHE A 385 -15.43 21.79 -10.64
C PHE A 385 -16.09 21.95 -12.02
N ASN A 386 -16.50 23.17 -12.37
CA ASN A 386 -17.10 23.47 -13.68
C ASN A 386 -16.06 23.43 -14.82
N ASN A 387 -14.80 23.79 -14.58
CA ASN A 387 -13.74 23.68 -15.59
C ASN A 387 -13.41 22.20 -15.85
N SER A 388 -13.45 21.33 -14.83
CA SER A 388 -13.42 19.87 -15.00
C SER A 388 -14.67 19.32 -15.73
N GLN A 389 -15.73 20.12 -15.85
CA GLN A 389 -16.93 19.81 -16.62
C GLN A 389 -16.82 20.26 -18.08
N ASN A 390 -16.13 21.36 -18.39
CA ASN A 390 -15.96 21.85 -19.77
C ASN A 390 -14.99 20.98 -20.60
N SER A 391 -14.08 20.25 -19.95
CA SER A 391 -13.31 19.18 -20.60
C SER A 391 -14.17 18.01 -21.11
N ARG A 392 -15.48 17.94 -20.72
CA ARG A 392 -16.47 17.02 -21.32
C ARG A 392 -16.65 17.20 -22.83
N GLU A 393 -16.41 18.40 -23.38
CA GLU A 393 -16.64 18.70 -24.80
C GLU A 393 -15.43 18.39 -25.70
N ASN A 394 -14.21 18.31 -25.15
CA ASN A 394 -12.98 18.20 -25.93
C ASN A 394 -12.34 16.80 -25.97
N ASN A 395 -12.94 15.78 -25.35
CA ASN A 395 -12.40 14.40 -25.29
C ASN A 395 -11.01 14.23 -24.67
N ASP A 396 -10.40 15.30 -24.15
CA ASP A 396 -9.23 15.20 -23.31
C ASP A 396 -9.70 14.74 -21.92
N GLY A 397 -9.26 13.56 -21.50
CA GLY A 397 -9.42 13.12 -20.11
C GLY A 397 -8.86 14.17 -19.14
N ILE A 398 -9.07 13.99 -17.84
CA ILE A 398 -8.43 14.82 -16.80
C ILE A 398 -6.91 14.53 -16.83
N ASN A 399 -6.24 15.01 -17.88
CA ASN A 399 -4.83 14.90 -18.19
C ASN A 399 -4.17 16.28 -18.18
N GLU A 400 -4.80 17.28 -17.53
CA GLU A 400 -4.08 18.47 -17.06
C GLU A 400 -3.16 18.06 -15.90
N LYS A 401 -2.08 17.39 -16.29
CA LYS A 401 -0.86 17.17 -15.53
C LYS A 401 -0.36 18.53 -15.03
N GLU A 402 -0.09 18.59 -13.72
CA GLU A 402 0.92 19.42 -13.05
C GLU A 402 0.85 20.96 -13.19
N ASN A 403 0.02 21.56 -14.05
CA ASN A 403 0.00 23.01 -14.25
C ASN A 403 -1.03 23.78 -13.39
N VAL A 404 -1.86 23.08 -12.60
CA VAL A 404 -2.76 23.73 -11.61
C VAL A 404 -2.11 23.77 -10.20
N GLU A 405 -1.00 23.07 -9.99
CA GLU A 405 -0.38 22.94 -8.66
C GLU A 405 0.61 24.05 -8.30
N ASN A 406 0.92 24.96 -9.22
CA ASN A 406 1.95 25.99 -9.02
C ASN A 406 1.44 27.43 -8.86
N ASP A 407 0.13 27.66 -8.75
CA ASP A 407 -0.38 29.01 -8.61
C ASP A 407 -0.89 29.28 -7.20
N GLN A 408 -0.73 30.53 -6.74
CA GLN A 408 -1.19 31.07 -5.44
C GLN A 408 -2.72 31.03 -5.25
N ASN A 409 -3.43 30.21 -6.03
CA ASN A 409 -4.87 30.09 -6.20
C ASN A 409 -5.35 28.62 -6.19
N ASN A 410 -4.57 27.65 -5.72
CA ASN A 410 -5.07 26.28 -5.55
C ASN A 410 -6.19 26.26 -4.49
N PRO A 411 -7.43 25.90 -4.87
CA PRO A 411 -8.56 25.94 -3.96
C PRO A 411 -8.56 24.80 -2.92
N PHE A 412 -7.66 23.84 -3.02
CA PHE A 412 -7.63 22.67 -2.16
C PHE A 412 -6.47 22.71 -1.15
N PRO A 413 -6.74 22.41 0.13
CA PRO A 413 -5.69 22.28 1.15
C PRO A 413 -4.86 21.01 0.88
N ILE A 414 -3.54 21.12 0.76
CA ILE A 414 -2.62 20.00 0.47
C ILE A 414 -1.80 19.62 1.71
N SER A 415 -1.28 20.58 2.46
CA SER A 415 -0.28 20.37 3.52
C SER A 415 -0.84 20.47 4.94
N GLU A 416 -2.07 20.90 5.09
CA GLU A 416 -2.75 21.06 6.37
C GLU A 416 -2.97 19.68 7.02
N GLU A 417 -3.28 19.62 8.32
CA GLU A 417 -3.71 18.37 8.96
C GLU A 417 -5.22 18.14 8.76
N TRP A 418 -5.73 16.95 9.09
CA TRP A 418 -7.18 16.76 9.20
C TRP A 418 -7.69 17.45 10.47
N GLU A 419 -8.92 17.94 10.46
CA GLU A 419 -9.58 18.55 11.64
C GLU A 419 -10.52 17.54 12.30
N HIS A 420 -11.83 17.59 11.99
CA HIS A 420 -12.82 16.66 12.53
C HIS A 420 -12.44 15.23 12.23
N CYS A 421 -11.84 14.95 11.08
CA CYS A 421 -11.44 13.63 10.65
C CYS A 421 -10.04 13.19 11.08
N LYS A 422 -9.35 13.96 11.95
CA LYS A 422 -8.08 13.56 12.56
C LYS A 422 -8.25 12.32 13.42
N GLY A 423 -7.45 11.30 13.16
CA GLY A 423 -7.37 10.09 13.99
C GLY A 423 -6.51 10.29 15.23
N SER A 424 -6.65 9.39 16.21
CA SER A 424 -5.70 9.31 17.35
C SER A 424 -4.30 8.84 16.92
N SER A 425 -4.17 8.36 15.69
CA SER A 425 -2.93 7.98 15.01
C SER A 425 -3.08 8.34 13.53
N PRO A 426 -1.99 8.69 12.82
CA PRO A 426 -2.05 9.09 11.41
C PRO A 426 -2.74 8.09 10.47
N VAL A 427 -2.71 6.79 10.80
CA VAL A 427 -3.35 5.73 10.01
C VAL A 427 -4.86 5.59 10.28
N LEU A 428 -5.40 6.25 11.31
CA LEU A 428 -6.80 6.17 11.71
C LEU A 428 -7.62 7.31 11.08
N ARG A 429 -8.88 7.02 10.74
CA ARG A 429 -9.87 7.99 10.23
C ARG A 429 -9.46 8.64 8.91
N GLY A 430 -9.02 9.89 8.92
CA GLY A 430 -8.52 10.64 7.76
C GLY A 430 -9.49 10.66 6.59
N TYR A 431 -8.97 10.36 5.40
CA TYR A 431 -9.70 10.44 4.12
C TYR A 431 -11.06 9.73 4.15
N THR A 432 -11.15 8.52 4.70
CA THR A 432 -12.42 7.78 4.73
C THR A 432 -13.49 8.46 5.59
N CYS A 433 -13.10 9.11 6.69
CA CYS A 433 -14.00 9.93 7.50
C CYS A 433 -14.48 11.14 6.71
N GLY A 434 -13.55 11.83 6.04
CA GLY A 434 -13.85 13.03 5.29
C GLY A 434 -14.74 12.74 4.07
N LEU A 435 -14.51 11.63 3.36
CA LEU A 435 -15.30 11.20 2.21
C LEU A 435 -16.75 10.84 2.61
N TRP A 436 -16.96 10.13 3.72
CA TRP A 436 -18.30 9.91 4.25
C TRP A 436 -18.99 11.23 4.61
N THR A 437 -18.27 12.13 5.28
CA THR A 437 -18.78 13.45 5.65
C THR A 437 -19.17 14.25 4.41
N LEU A 438 -18.35 14.21 3.36
CA LEU A 438 -18.63 14.81 2.07
C LEU A 438 -19.93 14.28 1.45
N PHE A 439 -20.10 12.96 1.38
CA PHE A 439 -21.34 12.38 0.84
C PHE A 439 -22.58 12.79 1.65
N HIS A 440 -22.50 12.81 2.98
CA HIS A 440 -23.61 13.28 3.82
C HIS A 440 -23.95 14.75 3.55
N VAL A 441 -22.93 15.61 3.46
CA VAL A 441 -23.15 17.03 3.16
C VAL A 441 -23.73 17.23 1.76
N LEU A 442 -23.26 16.51 0.75
CA LEU A 442 -23.82 16.56 -0.61
C LEU A 442 -25.29 16.14 -0.62
N THR A 443 -25.66 15.06 0.07
CA THR A 443 -27.07 14.61 0.14
C THR A 443 -27.97 15.62 0.86
N VAL A 444 -27.50 16.23 1.95
CA VAL A 444 -28.27 17.26 2.69
C VAL A 444 -28.40 18.55 1.89
N ASN A 445 -27.32 19.02 1.26
CA ASN A 445 -27.38 20.19 0.38
C ASN A 445 -28.23 19.93 -0.86
N GLY A 446 -28.12 18.74 -1.46
CA GLY A 446 -28.96 18.29 -2.56
C GLY A 446 -30.43 18.38 -2.22
N TYR A 447 -30.84 17.84 -1.08
CA TYR A 447 -32.21 17.97 -0.58
C TYR A 447 -32.64 19.43 -0.41
N ARG A 448 -31.84 20.26 0.28
CA ARG A 448 -32.19 21.67 0.56
C ARG A 448 -32.28 22.53 -0.70
N ASN A 449 -31.41 22.28 -1.67
CA ASN A 449 -31.42 22.98 -2.96
C ASN A 449 -32.55 22.47 -3.84
N GLY A 450 -32.76 21.15 -3.85
CA GLY A 450 -33.80 20.47 -4.61
C GLY A 450 -35.22 20.86 -4.21
N GLN A 451 -35.44 21.23 -2.94
CA GLN A 451 -36.71 21.83 -2.52
C GLN A 451 -37.11 23.10 -3.31
N LYS A 452 -36.15 23.75 -3.98
CA LYS A 452 -36.36 24.94 -4.80
C LYS A 452 -36.33 24.64 -6.31
N ASP A 453 -36.01 23.41 -6.70
CA ASP A 453 -35.82 22.99 -8.09
C ASP A 453 -36.67 21.77 -8.39
N SER A 454 -37.71 21.95 -9.21
CA SER A 454 -38.64 20.88 -9.61
C SER A 454 -38.00 19.77 -10.44
N SER A 455 -36.77 19.96 -10.94
CA SER A 455 -36.02 18.95 -11.69
C SER A 455 -35.13 18.07 -10.80
N PHE A 456 -35.09 18.30 -9.49
CA PHE A 456 -34.28 17.53 -8.57
C PHE A 456 -34.75 16.07 -8.49
N GLU A 457 -33.84 15.14 -8.78
CA GLU A 457 -34.06 13.70 -8.65
C GLU A 457 -33.21 13.15 -7.49
N PRO A 458 -33.80 12.91 -6.30
CA PRO A 458 -33.04 12.52 -5.11
C PRO A 458 -32.24 11.23 -5.31
N ILE A 459 -32.80 10.27 -6.07
CA ILE A 459 -32.15 8.99 -6.37
C ILE A 459 -30.85 9.18 -7.16
N ARG A 460 -30.81 10.13 -8.10
CA ARG A 460 -29.67 10.32 -9.00
C ARG A 460 -28.41 10.70 -8.24
N LEU A 461 -28.54 11.53 -7.20
CA LEU A 461 -27.41 11.93 -6.34
C LEU A 461 -26.76 10.71 -5.66
N LEU A 462 -27.57 9.80 -5.10
CA LEU A 462 -27.06 8.57 -4.48
C LEU A 462 -26.48 7.58 -5.49
N LEU A 463 -27.03 7.53 -6.70
CA LEU A 463 -26.49 6.74 -7.80
C LEU A 463 -25.12 7.25 -8.24
N SER A 464 -24.94 8.57 -8.39
CA SER A 464 -23.65 9.19 -8.70
C SER A 464 -22.59 8.84 -7.64
N ILE A 465 -22.94 8.91 -6.35
CA ILE A 465 -22.04 8.50 -5.26
C ILE A 465 -21.70 7.00 -5.38
N ARG A 466 -22.70 6.15 -5.59
CA ARG A 466 -22.48 4.71 -5.72
C ARG A 466 -21.57 4.40 -6.88
N ASP A 467 -21.85 4.94 -8.05
CA ASP A 467 -21.15 4.61 -9.27
C ASP A 467 -19.71 5.13 -9.21
N TRP A 468 -19.48 6.32 -8.63
CA TRP A 468 -18.13 6.78 -8.33
C TRP A 468 -17.37 5.86 -7.37
N VAL A 469 -17.98 5.46 -6.24
CA VAL A 469 -17.34 4.53 -5.30
C VAL A 469 -17.02 3.22 -6.01
N LEU A 470 -17.95 2.69 -6.80
CA LEU A 470 -17.76 1.44 -7.52
C LEU A 470 -16.75 1.54 -8.66
N SER A 471 -16.45 2.73 -9.18
CA SER A 471 -15.48 2.94 -10.26
C SER A 471 -14.09 3.31 -9.74
N PHE A 472 -13.97 4.15 -8.70
CA PHE A 472 -12.69 4.81 -8.38
C PHE A 472 -12.19 4.65 -6.94
N PHE A 473 -13.04 4.24 -5.98
CA PHE A 473 -12.57 4.16 -4.59
C PHE A 473 -11.46 3.10 -4.43
N ALA A 474 -10.27 3.50 -3.96
CA ALA A 474 -9.07 2.64 -4.00
C ALA A 474 -9.25 1.24 -3.39
N CYS A 475 -9.97 1.16 -2.26
CA CYS A 475 -10.13 -0.08 -1.51
C CYS A 475 -11.13 -1.04 -2.19
N ASP A 476 -10.65 -2.01 -2.94
CA ASP A 476 -11.49 -3.03 -3.60
C ASP A 476 -12.40 -3.80 -2.62
N HIS A 477 -11.84 -4.25 -1.49
CA HIS A 477 -12.61 -4.91 -0.44
C HIS A 477 -13.74 -4.02 0.13
N CYS A 478 -13.53 -2.71 0.19
CA CYS A 478 -14.54 -1.75 0.60
C CYS A 478 -15.59 -1.54 -0.50
N ARG A 479 -15.18 -1.50 -1.77
CA ARG A 479 -16.07 -1.45 -2.94
C ARG A 479 -17.01 -2.65 -2.99
N VAL A 480 -16.51 -3.86 -2.75
CA VAL A 480 -17.33 -5.08 -2.69
C VAL A 480 -18.40 -4.97 -1.61
N HIS A 481 -18.01 -4.51 -0.41
CA HIS A 481 -18.94 -4.31 0.69
C HIS A 481 -19.97 -3.22 0.41
N PHE A 482 -19.54 -2.08 -0.12
CA PHE A 482 -20.42 -0.97 -0.50
C PHE A 482 -21.41 -1.42 -1.57
N ARG A 483 -20.93 -2.10 -2.63
CA ARG A 483 -21.78 -2.71 -3.67
C ARG A 483 -22.84 -3.61 -3.08
N ARG A 484 -22.46 -4.55 -2.21
CA ARG A 484 -23.39 -5.49 -1.58
C ARG A 484 -24.44 -4.75 -0.75
N MET A 485 -24.02 -3.73 0.00
CA MET A 485 -24.93 -2.91 0.78
C MET A 485 -25.94 -2.21 -0.12
N THR A 486 -25.48 -1.46 -1.12
CA THR A 486 -26.32 -0.56 -1.94
C THR A 486 -27.13 -1.23 -3.04
N THR A 487 -26.83 -2.49 -3.38
CA THR A 487 -27.54 -3.24 -4.44
C THR A 487 -28.36 -4.41 -3.91
N LYS A 488 -28.03 -4.95 -2.73
CA LYS A 488 -28.68 -6.14 -2.17
C LYS A 488 -29.31 -5.93 -0.80
N ILE A 489 -28.60 -5.30 0.15
CA ILE A 489 -29.06 -5.21 1.56
C ILE A 489 -30.02 -4.03 1.74
N ALA A 490 -29.54 -2.82 1.48
CA ALA A 490 -30.31 -1.60 1.48
C ALA A 490 -30.27 -1.07 0.05
N ARG A 491 -31.08 -1.64 -0.83
CA ARG A 491 -31.02 -1.32 -2.25
C ARG A 491 -31.49 0.12 -2.49
N ILE A 492 -30.65 0.95 -3.12
CA ILE A 492 -30.97 2.38 -3.36
C ILE A 492 -32.30 2.52 -4.10
N GLU A 493 -32.49 1.77 -5.18
CA GLU A 493 -33.66 1.93 -6.06
C GLU A 493 -35.00 1.64 -5.39
N SER A 494 -35.02 0.87 -4.29
CA SER A 494 -36.24 0.56 -3.54
C SER A 494 -36.36 1.33 -2.23
N SER A 495 -35.36 2.13 -1.85
CA SER A 495 -35.30 2.80 -0.55
C SER A 495 -35.65 4.28 -0.61
N ILE A 496 -35.70 4.88 -1.81
CA ILE A 496 -35.95 6.31 -2.00
C ILE A 496 -37.39 6.48 -2.47
N ILE A 497 -38.26 6.91 -1.57
CA ILE A 497 -39.70 7.13 -1.84
C ILE A 497 -40.02 8.62 -1.74
N ARG A 498 -39.46 9.29 -0.73
CA ARG A 498 -39.59 10.72 -0.47
C ARG A 498 -38.27 11.44 -0.72
N GLU A 499 -38.33 12.75 -0.90
CA GLU A 499 -37.14 13.57 -1.13
C GLU A 499 -36.13 13.48 0.02
N GLU A 500 -36.58 13.46 1.28
CA GLU A 500 -35.68 13.34 2.44
C GLU A 500 -34.98 11.98 2.55
N ASP A 501 -35.48 10.97 1.86
CA ASP A 501 -34.88 9.64 1.91
C ASP A 501 -33.46 9.66 1.31
N VAL A 502 -33.08 10.67 0.52
CA VAL A 502 -31.73 10.82 -0.04
C VAL A 502 -30.63 10.85 1.01
N PHE A 503 -30.81 11.61 2.09
CA PHE A 503 -29.83 11.70 3.17
C PHE A 503 -30.13 10.70 4.30
N LEU A 504 -31.41 10.35 4.54
CA LEU A 504 -31.77 9.33 5.53
C LEU A 504 -31.28 7.94 5.10
N TYR A 505 -31.34 7.60 3.82
CA TYR A 505 -30.78 6.36 3.28
C TYR A 505 -29.28 6.27 3.56
N LEU A 506 -28.53 7.33 3.21
CA LEU A 506 -27.08 7.34 3.41
C LEU A 506 -26.72 7.21 4.89
N TRP A 507 -27.49 7.86 5.78
CA TRP A 507 -27.36 7.73 7.23
C TRP A 507 -27.59 6.28 7.71
N LYS A 508 -28.71 5.64 7.30
CA LYS A 508 -29.00 4.23 7.62
C LYS A 508 -27.88 3.31 7.12
N ALA A 509 -27.44 3.50 5.88
CA ALA A 509 -26.36 2.74 5.26
C ALA A 509 -25.04 2.90 6.03
N HIS A 510 -24.68 4.12 6.42
CA HIS A 510 -23.47 4.36 7.20
C HIS A 510 -23.55 3.72 8.60
N ASN A 511 -24.72 3.68 9.22
CA ASN A 511 -24.93 2.99 10.50
C ASN A 511 -24.83 1.46 10.41
N LEU A 512 -25.20 0.85 9.28
CA LEU A 512 -24.90 -0.56 9.00
C LEU A 512 -23.38 -0.80 8.94
N VAL A 513 -22.62 0.13 8.35
CA VAL A 513 -21.15 0.07 8.32
C VAL A 513 -20.57 0.24 9.72
N ASN A 514 -21.08 1.18 10.52
CA ASN A 514 -20.65 1.39 11.91
C ASN A 514 -20.88 0.13 12.75
N SER A 515 -22.05 -0.50 12.63
CA SER A 515 -22.36 -1.76 13.34
C SER A 515 -21.36 -2.87 12.99
N ARG A 516 -21.04 -3.04 11.71
CA ARG A 516 -20.06 -4.05 11.25
C ARG A 516 -18.64 -3.78 11.76
N LEU A 517 -18.25 -2.50 11.83
CA LEU A 517 -16.90 -2.07 12.19
C LEU A 517 -16.70 -1.87 13.70
N HIS A 518 -17.77 -1.87 14.49
CA HIS A 518 -17.70 -1.71 15.94
C HIS A 518 -16.82 -2.78 16.59
N GLY A 519 -15.89 -2.34 17.44
CA GLY A 519 -14.94 -3.21 18.15
C GLY A 519 -13.90 -3.90 17.24
N LYS A 520 -13.81 -3.50 15.96
CA LYS A 520 -12.78 -4.02 15.04
C LYS A 520 -11.48 -3.29 15.25
N GLU A 521 -10.39 -3.94 14.88
CA GLU A 521 -9.02 -3.44 15.06
C GLU A 521 -8.70 -2.16 14.29
N THR A 522 -9.54 -1.81 13.30
CA THR A 522 -9.43 -0.61 12.48
C THR A 522 -10.18 0.59 13.07
N GLU A 523 -10.97 0.36 14.13
CA GLU A 523 -11.66 1.37 14.91
C GLU A 523 -10.67 2.24 15.68
N ASP A 524 -10.95 3.55 15.72
CA ASP A 524 -10.17 4.49 16.49
C ASP A 524 -10.63 4.43 17.96
N PRO A 525 -9.75 4.13 18.93
CA PRO A 525 -10.14 4.06 20.33
C PRO A 525 -10.71 5.37 20.90
N ARG A 526 -10.32 6.53 20.34
CA ARG A 526 -10.88 7.85 20.71
C ARG A 526 -12.18 8.17 19.98
N PHE A 527 -12.48 7.45 18.89
CA PHE A 527 -13.73 7.62 18.12
C PHE A 527 -14.40 6.25 17.84
N PRO A 528 -14.96 5.60 18.88
CA PRO A 528 -15.69 4.36 18.70
C PRO A 528 -16.86 4.49 17.71
N LYS A 529 -17.16 3.41 17.00
CA LYS A 529 -18.26 3.32 16.04
C LYS A 529 -19.58 3.17 16.78
N TYR A 530 -20.22 4.30 17.05
CA TYR A 530 -21.59 4.33 17.54
C TYR A 530 -22.60 4.15 16.41
N GLN A 531 -23.81 3.72 16.76
CA GLN A 531 -24.97 4.04 15.94
C GLN A 531 -25.17 5.55 16.01
N PHE A 532 -24.82 6.27 14.95
CA PHE A 532 -24.78 7.72 14.90
C PHE A 532 -26.19 8.31 14.71
N PRO A 533 -26.54 9.42 15.39
CA PRO A 533 -25.81 10.04 16.48
C PRO A 533 -25.89 9.21 17.78
N PRO A 534 -24.80 9.17 18.58
CA PRO A 534 -24.87 8.67 19.95
C PRO A 534 -25.72 9.59 20.84
N LYS A 535 -26.19 9.07 21.99
CA LYS A 535 -27.09 9.79 22.92
C LYS A 535 -26.52 11.13 23.38
N PHE A 536 -25.23 11.19 23.70
CA PHE A 536 -24.59 12.44 24.11
C PHE A 536 -24.60 13.52 23.01
N LEU A 537 -24.70 13.15 21.72
CA LEU A 537 -24.75 14.09 20.60
C LEU A 537 -26.20 14.53 20.32
N CYS A 538 -27.14 13.60 20.35
CA CYS A 538 -28.57 13.88 20.23
C CYS A 538 -29.39 12.96 21.13
N GLN A 539 -29.78 13.46 22.29
CA GLN A 539 -30.57 12.69 23.26
C GLN A 539 -31.99 12.42 22.77
N ASP A 540 -32.61 13.41 22.11
CA ASP A 540 -33.98 13.31 21.60
C ASP A 540 -34.09 12.46 20.33
N CYS A 541 -32.97 12.02 19.75
CA CYS A 541 -32.96 11.18 18.55
C CYS A 541 -33.27 9.70 18.84
N ARG A 542 -33.44 9.31 20.11
CA ARG A 542 -33.86 7.97 20.52
C ARG A 542 -35.29 8.02 21.05
N LYS A 543 -36.10 7.01 20.70
CA LYS A 543 -37.44 6.86 21.28
C LYS A 543 -37.34 6.53 22.77
N ARG A 544 -38.23 7.09 23.59
CA ARG A 544 -38.34 6.74 25.02
C ARG A 544 -39.15 5.45 25.16
N GLY A 545 -38.54 4.35 25.62
CA GLY A 545 -39.21 3.05 25.81
C GLY A 545 -38.27 1.93 26.31
N GLU A 546 -38.78 0.70 26.48
CA GLU A 546 -38.05 -0.46 27.05
C GLU A 546 -36.81 -0.89 26.23
N ILE A 547 -36.70 -0.46 24.97
CA ILE A 547 -35.53 -0.70 24.10
C ILE A 547 -34.91 0.67 23.78
N ASP A 548 -33.91 1.05 24.58
CA ASP A 548 -33.23 2.35 24.59
C ASP A 548 -32.34 2.62 23.35
N GLU A 549 -32.60 1.90 22.25
CA GLU A 549 -31.79 1.85 21.02
C GLU A 549 -32.53 2.32 19.75
N GLU A 550 -33.87 2.34 19.73
CA GLU A 550 -34.61 2.69 18.50
C GLU A 550 -34.54 4.20 18.20
N PHE A 551 -34.24 4.55 16.95
CA PHE A 551 -34.18 5.93 16.50
C PHE A 551 -35.58 6.54 16.29
N ASP A 552 -35.74 7.80 16.68
CA ASP A 552 -36.86 8.65 16.26
C ASP A 552 -36.49 9.32 14.93
N GLU A 553 -37.09 8.87 13.82
CA GLU A 553 -36.72 9.33 12.48
C GLU A 553 -36.97 10.83 12.25
N ASP A 554 -38.00 11.43 12.86
CA ASP A 554 -38.29 12.85 12.70
C ASP A 554 -37.26 13.72 13.44
N LYS A 555 -36.83 13.27 14.61
CA LYS A 555 -35.76 13.92 15.37
C LYS A 555 -34.41 13.75 14.66
N ILE A 556 -34.15 12.56 14.10
CA ILE A 556 -32.96 12.30 13.28
C ILE A 556 -32.94 13.20 12.04
N LYS A 557 -34.06 13.31 11.32
CA LYS A 557 -34.17 14.16 10.13
C LYS A 557 -33.71 15.59 10.44
N ASN A 558 -34.25 16.19 11.50
CA ASN A 558 -33.89 17.55 11.92
C ASN A 558 -32.42 17.63 12.37
N PHE A 559 -31.93 16.64 13.12
CA PHE A 559 -30.55 16.57 13.54
C PHE A 559 -29.58 16.54 12.34
N LEU A 560 -29.81 15.68 11.35
CA LEU A 560 -28.92 15.54 10.19
C LEU A 560 -28.92 16.81 9.34
N LEU A 561 -30.09 17.41 9.12
CA LEU A 561 -30.21 18.68 8.40
C LEU A 561 -29.41 19.78 9.10
N SER A 562 -29.46 19.86 10.43
CA SER A 562 -28.68 20.83 11.21
C SER A 562 -27.19 20.51 11.15
N TYR A 563 -26.80 19.28 11.50
CA TYR A 563 -25.42 18.85 11.67
C TYR A 563 -24.61 18.99 10.38
N TYR A 564 -25.15 18.55 9.24
CA TYR A 564 -24.43 18.63 7.95
C TYR A 564 -24.58 19.98 7.24
N SER A 565 -25.42 20.89 7.74
CA SER A 565 -25.46 22.28 7.26
C SER A 565 -24.53 23.21 8.06
N ASP A 566 -24.23 22.88 9.31
CA ASP A 566 -23.36 23.64 10.21
C ASP A 566 -21.88 23.32 9.95
N ILE A 567 -21.34 23.95 8.91
CA ILE A 567 -19.99 23.70 8.41
C ILE A 567 -19.05 24.75 8.97
N ARG A 568 -18.00 24.30 9.67
CA ARG A 568 -16.93 25.16 10.18
C ARG A 568 -16.03 25.61 9.01
N PRO A 569 -15.90 26.92 8.77
CA PRO A 569 -15.08 27.46 7.68
C PRO A 569 -13.58 27.37 7.98
N ILE A 570 -12.75 27.32 6.93
CA ILE A 570 -11.28 27.35 7.05
C ILE A 570 -10.81 28.64 7.76
N GLY A 571 -9.84 28.53 8.67
CA GLY A 571 -9.19 29.66 9.32
C GLY A 571 -9.96 30.28 10.49
N ARG A 572 -11.17 29.78 10.80
CA ARG A 572 -11.88 30.16 12.02
C ARG A 572 -11.35 29.33 13.19
N LYS A 573 -10.24 29.80 13.78
CA LYS A 573 -9.86 29.39 15.14
C LYS A 573 -11.01 29.75 16.08
N THR A 574 -11.50 28.77 16.82
CA THR A 574 -12.36 29.01 17.96
C THR A 574 -11.55 29.76 19.02
N VAL A 575 -12.21 30.53 19.90
CA VAL A 575 -11.54 31.23 21.02
C VAL A 575 -10.71 30.26 21.89
N GLU A 576 -11.01 28.96 21.84
CA GLU A 576 -10.31 27.91 22.57
C GLU A 576 -9.13 27.29 21.78
N ASP A 577 -9.07 27.40 20.45
CA ASP A 577 -7.88 27.03 19.66
C ASP A 577 -6.70 27.98 19.96
N GLU A 578 -7.01 29.21 20.40
CA GLU A 578 -6.03 30.16 20.94
C GLU A 578 -5.61 29.81 22.38
N VAL A 579 -6.43 29.06 23.13
CA VAL A 579 -6.15 28.66 24.52
C VAL A 579 -5.34 27.37 24.57
N GLU A 580 -5.64 26.36 23.73
CA GLU A 580 -4.82 25.14 23.59
C GLU A 580 -3.40 25.47 23.11
N GLU A 581 -3.24 26.40 22.17
CA GLU A 581 -1.92 26.86 21.68
C GLU A 581 -1.12 27.63 22.76
N VAL A 582 -1.81 28.22 23.75
CA VAL A 582 -1.19 28.90 24.91
C VAL A 582 -0.87 27.91 26.03
N GLU A 583 -1.64 26.84 26.21
CA GLU A 583 -1.34 25.78 27.18
C GLU A 583 -0.21 24.84 26.72
N GLU A 584 -0.14 24.47 25.43
CA GLU A 584 0.99 23.68 24.91
C GLU A 584 2.33 24.41 25.05
N LYS A 585 2.37 25.72 24.77
CA LYS A 585 3.58 26.55 24.97
C LYS A 585 3.99 26.69 26.44
N ARG A 586 3.09 26.45 27.39
CA ARG A 586 3.34 26.53 28.83
C ARG A 586 3.86 25.23 29.45
N VAL A 587 3.78 24.12 28.71
CA VAL A 587 4.27 22.79 29.12
C VAL A 587 5.67 22.53 28.55
N GLU A 588 6.10 23.30 27.54
CA GLU A 588 7.45 23.26 26.97
C GLU A 588 8.45 24.26 27.57
N GLU A 589 7.98 25.23 28.38
CA GLU A 589 8.81 26.07 29.29
C GLU A 589 8.85 25.48 30.70
#